data_AF-A0A1A3IIF3-F1
#
_entry.id   AF-A0A1A3IIF3-F1
#
_cell.length_a   1.000
_cell.length_b   1.000
_cell.length_c   1.000
_cell.angle_alpha   90.00
_cell.angle_beta   90.00
_cell.angle_gamma   90.00
#
_symmetry.space_group_name_H-M   'P 1'
#
loop_
_entity.id
_entity.type
_entity.pdbx_description
1 polymer ?
#
loop_
_entity_poly.entity_id
_entity_poly.type
_entity_poly.pdbx_seq_one_letter_code
_entity_poly.pdbx_strand_id
1 'polypeptide(L)'
;MTRRSRKVIASARAAMACLAAILVVAGCSTVVNGHALSILNDPFRVGGLPADNGPSGARPNGPAPTGTVINTNNGPIDKLSLLSINDIQEFWKANYHDPLKGTFKPVEKLVSYDSDDPNSPIVCHNDTYQLVNAFFTSRCNMIAWDRTVFMAVAQKYFGDMSVNGVLAHEFGHALQSMAKLVTRRDPTIVREQQADCFAGVYLYHVAEGKSPRFTLSTADGLDHVLAGIITTRDPVMDADTQNDDEHGSALDRVSAFQMGFITGTSACAAINRSEIERRRGDLPTTLRVDTTGTTETGEVQINQDTLKTLMELMGKIFALKNPPSLSFQAASCSDAKASPPASYCPSTNTIVVDLPALAAMGKVAGTKQHSLPQGDDTALSVVMSRYALAAQHERGLPMQSPWTALRTACLTGVAHRKMAEPIELASGNQLVLTAGDLDEAVSGLLTNHMVASDADGVSVPAGFTRIAAFRGGVAGDMGGCYSRYPS
;
A
#
# COMPACT_ATOMS: atom_id res chain seq x y z
N MET A 1 6.73 -87.19 10.28
CA MET A 1 6.78 -85.73 10.52
C MET A 1 7.11 -84.99 9.21
N THR A 2 6.36 -85.22 8.13
CA THR A 2 5.20 -84.44 7.64
C THR A 2 5.50 -83.02 7.17
N ARG A 3 5.65 -82.89 5.84
CA ARG A 3 5.65 -81.70 4.96
C ARG A 3 4.69 -80.55 5.35
N ARG A 4 3.68 -80.84 6.19
CA ARG A 4 2.72 -79.91 6.79
C ARG A 4 3.38 -78.91 7.76
N SER A 5 4.37 -79.32 8.55
CA SER A 5 5.06 -78.44 9.52
C SER A 5 5.92 -77.37 8.84
N ARG A 6 6.59 -77.71 7.72
CA ARG A 6 7.38 -76.75 6.93
C ARG A 6 6.52 -75.66 6.27
N LYS A 7 5.31 -76.00 5.81
CA LYS A 7 4.38 -75.00 5.23
C LYS A 7 3.89 -74.00 6.28
N VAL A 8 3.54 -74.48 7.48
CA VAL A 8 3.06 -73.62 8.58
C VAL A 8 4.14 -72.65 9.06
N ILE A 9 5.39 -73.09 9.15
CA ILE A 9 6.52 -72.23 9.54
C ILE A 9 6.81 -71.18 8.46
N ALA A 10 6.71 -71.54 7.17
CA ALA A 10 6.90 -70.60 6.08
C ALA A 10 5.80 -69.52 6.04
N SER A 11 4.53 -69.89 6.25
CA SER A 11 3.42 -68.93 6.31
C SER A 11 3.48 -68.03 7.54
N ALA A 12 3.96 -68.54 8.69
CA ALA A 12 4.17 -67.72 9.90
C ALA A 12 5.31 -66.70 9.72
N ARG A 13 6.40 -67.07 9.03
CA ARG A 13 7.51 -66.16 8.70
C ARG A 13 7.10 -65.08 7.68
N ALA A 14 6.32 -65.45 6.68
CA ALA A 14 5.76 -64.49 5.72
C ALA A 14 4.82 -63.50 6.41
N ALA A 15 3.95 -63.99 7.31
CA ALA A 15 3.07 -63.13 8.10
C ALA A 15 3.84 -62.16 9.00
N MET A 16 4.89 -62.62 9.70
CA MET A 16 5.75 -61.75 10.51
C MET A 16 6.52 -60.72 9.67
N ALA A 17 7.02 -61.10 8.49
CA ALA A 17 7.71 -60.19 7.59
C ALA A 17 6.76 -59.11 7.04
N CYS A 18 5.51 -59.48 6.69
CA CYS A 18 4.49 -58.53 6.29
C CYS A 18 4.08 -57.60 7.44
N LEU A 19 3.93 -58.13 8.67
CA LEU A 19 3.61 -57.29 9.85
C LEU A 19 4.74 -56.30 10.15
N ALA A 20 6.00 -56.73 10.07
CA ALA A 20 7.17 -55.88 10.27
C ALA A 20 7.27 -54.81 9.17
N ALA A 21 6.99 -55.15 7.91
CA ALA A 21 6.97 -54.18 6.82
C ALA A 21 5.86 -53.13 6.99
N ILE A 22 4.66 -53.53 7.44
CA ILE A 22 3.55 -52.60 7.72
C ILE A 22 3.90 -51.66 8.89
N LEU A 23 4.53 -52.18 9.95
CA LEU A 23 4.97 -51.38 11.11
C LEU A 23 6.07 -50.37 10.74
N VAL A 24 6.99 -50.72 9.84
CA VAL A 24 8.04 -49.80 9.37
C VAL A 24 7.46 -48.70 8.47
N VAL A 25 6.46 -48.98 7.64
CA VAL A 25 5.83 -47.97 6.77
C VAL A 25 4.96 -46.99 7.57
N ALA A 26 4.33 -47.43 8.66
CA ALA A 26 3.54 -46.56 9.54
C ALA A 26 4.40 -45.63 10.43
N GLY A 27 5.68 -45.95 10.64
CA GLY A 27 6.60 -45.17 11.48
C GLY A 27 7.24 -43.94 10.80
N CYS A 28 7.02 -43.75 9.49
CA CYS A 28 7.66 -42.69 8.70
C CYS A 28 6.69 -41.63 8.15
N SER A 29 5.44 -41.58 8.60
CA SER A 29 4.53 -40.49 8.24
C SER A 29 4.58 -39.39 9.30
N THR A 30 5.38 -38.35 9.06
CA THR A 30 5.24 -37.08 9.76
C THR A 30 4.04 -36.35 9.16
N VAL A 31 2.97 -36.21 9.94
CA VAL A 31 1.88 -35.29 9.57
C VAL A 31 2.41 -33.88 9.80
N VAL A 32 2.78 -33.20 8.71
CA VAL A 32 3.05 -31.76 8.76
C VAL A 32 1.70 -31.07 8.80
N ASN A 33 1.29 -30.61 9.98
CA ASN A 33 0.13 -29.73 10.12
C ASN A 33 0.44 -28.40 9.43
N GLY A 34 0.00 -28.25 8.19
CA GLY A 34 0.03 -26.99 7.46
C GLY A 34 -1.35 -26.35 7.46
N HIS A 35 -1.44 -25.08 7.85
CA HIS A 35 -2.63 -24.27 7.55
C HIS A 35 -2.46 -23.65 6.18
N ALA A 36 -3.46 -23.81 5.30
CA ALA A 36 -3.46 -23.14 4.01
C ALA A 36 -3.57 -21.63 4.24
N LEU A 37 -2.49 -20.89 3.97
CA LEU A 37 -2.48 -19.44 3.92
C LEU A 37 -2.45 -19.00 2.46
N SER A 38 -3.28 -18.02 2.11
CA SER A 38 -3.12 -17.34 0.83
C SER A 38 -1.73 -16.72 0.77
N ILE A 39 -1.03 -16.85 -0.36
CA ILE A 39 0.27 -16.20 -0.60
C ILE A 39 0.20 -14.68 -0.46
N LEU A 40 -1.00 -14.10 -0.56
CA LEU A 40 -1.28 -12.67 -0.37
C LEU A 40 -1.37 -12.26 1.11
N ASN A 41 -1.34 -13.23 2.02
CA ASN A 41 -1.39 -13.03 3.47
C ASN A 41 -0.08 -13.44 4.15
N ASP A 42 0.91 -13.87 3.37
CA ASP A 42 2.24 -14.22 3.86
C ASP A 42 3.03 -12.92 4.17
N PRO A 43 3.51 -12.74 5.42
CA PRO A 43 4.32 -11.59 5.82
C PRO A 43 5.57 -11.34 4.97
N PHE A 44 6.08 -12.38 4.32
CA PHE A 44 7.32 -12.33 3.55
C PHE A 44 7.07 -12.36 2.04
N ARG A 45 5.84 -12.03 1.60
CA ARG A 45 5.51 -11.92 0.18
C ARG A 45 4.77 -10.64 -0.17
N VAL A 46 4.95 -10.22 -1.43
CA VAL A 46 4.36 -9.04 -2.06
C VAL A 46 3.81 -9.47 -3.42
N GLY A 47 2.48 -9.56 -3.57
CA GLY A 47 1.87 -10.05 -4.81
C GLY A 47 2.33 -11.48 -5.21
N GLY A 48 2.72 -12.30 -4.24
CA GLY A 48 3.29 -13.64 -4.48
C GLY A 48 4.80 -13.67 -4.71
N LEU A 49 5.47 -12.53 -4.89
CA LEU A 49 6.93 -12.42 -4.96
C LEU A 49 7.53 -12.40 -3.54
N PRO A 50 8.77 -12.85 -3.32
CA PRO A 50 9.47 -12.65 -2.05
C PRO A 50 9.54 -11.17 -1.67
N ALA A 51 9.42 -10.85 -0.38
CA ALA A 51 9.57 -9.51 0.15
C ALA A 51 11.05 -9.23 0.50
N ASP A 52 11.80 -8.72 -0.47
CA ASP A 52 13.24 -8.57 -0.38
C ASP A 52 13.66 -7.12 -0.62
N ASN A 53 14.72 -6.71 0.09
CA ASN A 53 15.47 -5.49 -0.21
C ASN A 53 16.45 -5.76 -1.35
N GLY A 54 16.82 -4.71 -2.07
CA GLY A 54 17.75 -4.83 -3.19
C GLY A 54 17.76 -3.59 -4.08
N PRO A 55 18.58 -3.60 -5.14
CA PRO A 55 18.68 -2.48 -6.05
C PRO A 55 17.36 -2.24 -6.77
N SER A 56 17.03 -0.96 -6.92
CA SER A 56 15.86 -0.47 -7.66
C SER A 56 16.30 0.66 -8.58
N GLY A 57 15.88 0.62 -9.85
CA GLY A 57 16.28 1.60 -10.86
C GLY A 57 16.77 0.95 -12.15
N ALA A 58 17.46 1.75 -12.97
CA ALA A 58 17.99 1.31 -14.26
C ALA A 58 19.04 0.21 -14.09
N ARG A 59 18.95 -0.84 -14.91
CA ARG A 59 19.95 -1.91 -14.97
C ARG A 59 21.22 -1.39 -15.64
N PRO A 60 22.42 -1.60 -15.05
CA PRO A 60 23.67 -1.13 -15.63
C PRO A 60 23.96 -1.63 -17.06
N ASN A 61 23.48 -2.84 -17.39
CA ASN A 61 23.67 -3.48 -18.70
C ASN A 61 22.35 -3.60 -19.48
N GLY A 62 21.35 -2.78 -19.15
CA GLY A 62 20.08 -2.75 -19.86
C GLY A 62 20.20 -2.10 -21.25
N PRO A 63 19.25 -2.35 -22.16
CA PRO A 63 19.17 -1.62 -23.42
C PRO A 63 19.14 -0.10 -23.19
N ALA A 64 19.94 0.64 -23.96
CA ALA A 64 19.96 2.10 -23.89
C ALA A 64 18.60 2.71 -24.29
N PRO A 65 18.27 3.92 -23.81
CA PRO A 65 17.06 4.61 -24.24
C PRO A 65 17.15 4.95 -25.74
N THR A 66 16.05 4.77 -26.45
CA THR A 66 15.90 5.01 -27.89
C THR A 66 14.69 5.90 -28.16
N GLY A 67 14.78 6.71 -29.22
CA GLY A 67 13.74 7.68 -29.59
C GLY A 67 14.19 9.12 -29.38
N THR A 68 13.23 10.04 -29.49
CA THR A 68 13.48 11.48 -29.40
C THR A 68 12.53 12.10 -28.39
N VAL A 69 13.07 12.97 -27.54
CA VAL A 69 12.29 13.80 -26.62
C VAL A 69 12.36 15.24 -27.12
N ILE A 70 11.20 15.85 -27.37
CA ILE A 70 11.09 17.24 -27.79
C ILE A 70 11.43 18.14 -26.60
N ASN A 71 12.19 19.21 -26.86
CA ASN A 71 12.59 20.20 -25.85
C ASN A 71 13.42 19.60 -24.68
N THR A 72 14.09 18.48 -24.92
CA THR A 72 15.00 17.87 -23.96
C THR A 72 16.28 18.65 -23.78
N ASN A 73 16.84 18.63 -22.56
CA ASN A 73 18.22 19.05 -22.31
C ASN A 73 19.22 17.86 -22.31
N ASN A 74 18.75 16.65 -22.65
CA ASN A 74 19.51 15.39 -22.57
C ASN A 74 20.11 15.09 -21.18
N GLY A 75 19.53 15.69 -20.14
CA GLY A 75 19.92 15.52 -18.75
C GLY A 75 19.53 14.15 -18.19
N PRO A 76 19.94 13.84 -16.94
CA PRO A 76 19.67 12.56 -16.30
C PRO A 76 18.18 12.22 -16.22
N ILE A 77 17.33 13.19 -15.85
CA ILE A 77 15.88 13.01 -15.77
C ILE A 77 15.30 12.64 -17.13
N ASP A 78 15.58 13.40 -18.19
CA ASP A 78 15.05 13.10 -19.53
C ASP A 78 15.51 11.74 -20.06
N LYS A 79 16.75 11.33 -19.75
CA LYS A 79 17.27 10.00 -20.10
C LYS A 79 16.55 8.90 -19.34
N LEU A 80 16.31 9.08 -18.03
CA LEU A 80 15.56 8.14 -17.20
C LEU A 80 14.09 8.06 -17.65
N SER A 81 13.47 9.18 -17.97
CA SER A 81 12.10 9.25 -18.48
C SER A 81 11.96 8.55 -19.83
N LEU A 82 12.88 8.81 -20.77
CA LEU A 82 12.90 8.12 -22.07
C LEU A 82 13.11 6.60 -21.90
N LEU A 83 14.03 6.20 -21.01
CA LEU A 83 14.27 4.79 -20.69
C LEU A 83 13.00 4.13 -20.11
N SER A 84 12.29 4.83 -19.22
CA SER A 84 11.04 4.38 -18.62
C SER A 84 9.97 4.13 -19.67
N ILE A 85 9.69 5.11 -20.52
CA ILE A 85 8.70 4.98 -21.60
C ILE A 85 9.08 3.86 -22.58
N ASN A 86 10.37 3.69 -22.90
CA ASN A 86 10.83 2.58 -23.72
C ASN A 86 10.45 1.21 -23.13
N ASP A 87 10.68 1.02 -21.83
CA ASP A 87 10.36 -0.24 -21.14
C ASP A 87 8.85 -0.47 -21.02
N ILE A 88 8.11 0.55 -20.62
CA ILE A 88 6.66 0.52 -20.47
C ILE A 88 5.99 0.18 -21.82
N GLN A 89 6.43 0.82 -22.91
CA GLN A 89 5.89 0.53 -24.24
C GLN A 89 6.24 -0.88 -24.73
N GLU A 90 7.45 -1.36 -24.45
CA GLU A 90 7.84 -2.73 -24.82
C GLU A 90 6.97 -3.75 -24.08
N PHE A 91 6.78 -3.55 -22.77
CA PHE A 91 5.88 -4.36 -21.96
C PHE A 91 4.45 -4.35 -22.51
N TRP A 92 3.85 -3.17 -22.70
CA TRP A 92 2.46 -3.10 -23.16
C TRP A 92 2.28 -3.58 -24.59
N LYS A 93 3.27 -3.40 -25.48
CA LYS A 93 3.22 -4.00 -26.83
C LYS A 93 3.07 -5.52 -26.78
N ALA A 94 3.72 -6.18 -25.82
CA ALA A 94 3.61 -7.63 -25.63
C ALA A 94 2.35 -8.06 -24.84
N ASN A 95 1.83 -7.17 -23.99
CA ASN A 95 0.76 -7.49 -23.03
C ASN A 95 -0.60 -6.82 -23.34
N TYR A 96 -0.72 -6.13 -24.46
CA TYR A 96 -1.99 -5.53 -24.90
C TYR A 96 -2.88 -6.60 -25.58
N HIS A 97 -3.71 -7.23 -24.77
CA HIS A 97 -4.71 -8.22 -25.19
C HIS A 97 -5.96 -8.08 -24.31
N ASP A 98 -6.93 -8.97 -24.51
CA ASP A 98 -8.17 -8.96 -23.73
C ASP A 98 -7.90 -8.85 -22.22
N PRO A 99 -8.59 -7.92 -21.51
CA PRO A 99 -9.79 -7.20 -21.96
C PRO A 99 -9.53 -5.87 -22.71
N LEU A 100 -8.28 -5.48 -22.95
CA LEU A 100 -7.97 -4.23 -23.68
C LEU A 100 -8.36 -4.38 -25.16
N LYS A 101 -9.46 -3.74 -25.55
CA LYS A 101 -9.98 -3.79 -26.91
C LYS A 101 -9.17 -2.89 -27.84
N GLY A 102 -9.20 -3.16 -29.15
CA GLY A 102 -8.49 -2.35 -30.14
C GLY A 102 -7.08 -2.87 -30.40
N THR A 103 -6.14 -1.96 -30.68
CA THR A 103 -4.76 -2.31 -31.06
C THR A 103 -3.81 -1.38 -30.35
N PHE A 104 -2.74 -1.95 -29.78
CA PHE A 104 -1.66 -1.20 -29.20
C PHE A 104 -1.03 -0.24 -30.22
N LYS A 105 -0.83 1.01 -29.81
CA LYS A 105 -0.07 2.00 -30.56
C LYS A 105 0.93 2.67 -29.62
N PRO A 106 2.23 2.74 -29.98
CA PRO A 106 3.17 3.51 -29.19
C PRO A 106 2.74 4.99 -29.05
N VAL A 107 3.08 5.60 -27.93
CA VAL A 107 3.00 7.06 -27.74
C VAL A 107 4.27 7.66 -28.37
N GLU A 108 4.13 8.20 -29.58
CA GLU A 108 5.28 8.64 -30.37
C GLU A 108 5.84 10.00 -29.95
N LYS A 109 5.00 10.86 -29.36
CA LYS A 109 5.40 12.22 -29.00
C LYS A 109 5.70 12.30 -27.51
N LEU A 110 6.97 12.52 -27.19
CA LEU A 110 7.47 12.70 -25.83
C LEU A 110 8.02 14.11 -25.70
N VAL A 111 7.62 14.86 -24.66
CA VAL A 111 8.00 16.25 -24.48
C VAL A 111 8.55 16.46 -23.07
N SER A 112 9.76 16.99 -22.98
CA SER A 112 10.31 17.46 -21.71
C SER A 112 10.14 18.98 -21.64
N TYR A 113 9.74 19.49 -20.49
CA TYR A 113 9.67 20.93 -20.25
C TYR A 113 10.23 21.28 -18.87
N ASP A 114 10.37 22.57 -18.60
CA ASP A 114 10.93 23.11 -17.36
C ASP A 114 9.90 24.06 -16.75
N SER A 115 9.29 23.69 -15.64
CA SER A 115 8.25 24.55 -15.04
C SER A 115 8.80 25.80 -14.38
N ASP A 116 10.12 25.87 -14.12
CA ASP A 116 10.76 27.04 -13.51
C ASP A 116 11.23 28.07 -14.55
N ASP A 117 11.24 27.73 -15.85
CA ASP A 117 11.63 28.64 -16.92
C ASP A 117 10.41 29.45 -17.43
N PRO A 118 10.39 30.79 -17.30
CA PRO A 118 9.33 31.63 -17.88
C PRO A 118 9.19 31.53 -19.40
N ASN A 119 10.18 30.96 -20.10
CA ASN A 119 10.17 30.72 -21.55
C ASN A 119 9.86 29.25 -21.90
N SER A 120 9.39 28.45 -20.94
CA SER A 120 9.00 27.06 -21.19
C SER A 120 7.96 26.99 -22.32
N PRO A 121 8.05 25.99 -23.22
CA PRO A 121 7.21 25.96 -24.41
C PRO A 121 5.73 25.70 -24.07
N ILE A 122 4.82 26.15 -24.92
CA ILE A 122 3.42 25.67 -24.86
C ILE A 122 3.38 24.22 -25.32
N VAL A 123 2.83 23.33 -24.50
CA VAL A 123 2.81 21.88 -24.75
C VAL A 123 1.37 21.39 -24.86
N CYS A 124 0.93 21.10 -26.10
CA CYS A 124 -0.47 20.77 -26.45
C CYS A 124 -1.50 21.75 -25.87
N HIS A 125 -1.31 23.04 -26.14
CA HIS A 125 -2.17 24.12 -25.65
C HIS A 125 -2.10 24.41 -24.15
N ASN A 126 -1.19 23.78 -23.41
CA ASN A 126 -0.94 24.08 -22.00
C ASN A 126 0.28 25.00 -21.86
N ASP A 127 0.13 26.07 -21.08
CA ASP A 127 1.27 26.84 -20.57
C ASP A 127 2.02 25.98 -19.57
N THR A 128 3.33 25.83 -19.76
CA THR A 128 4.14 24.93 -18.95
C THR A 128 4.99 25.65 -17.91
N TYR A 129 5.08 26.98 -17.96
CA TYR A 129 5.66 27.74 -16.86
C TYR A 129 4.74 27.61 -15.64
N GLN A 130 5.33 27.29 -14.48
CA GLN A 130 4.63 26.99 -13.21
C GLN A 130 3.74 25.73 -13.21
N LEU A 131 3.76 24.94 -14.29
CA LEU A 131 3.03 23.67 -14.36
C LEU A 131 3.91 22.51 -13.87
N VAL A 132 4.04 22.33 -12.55
CA VAL A 132 4.79 21.22 -11.94
C VAL A 132 4.00 19.91 -12.11
N ASN A 133 4.22 19.17 -13.20
CA ASN A 133 3.36 18.06 -13.63
C ASN A 133 4.09 17.07 -14.57
N ALA A 134 3.58 15.85 -14.73
CA ALA A 134 3.70 15.04 -15.94
C ALA A 134 2.33 14.53 -16.38
N PHE A 135 2.03 14.58 -17.68
CA PHE A 135 0.69 14.28 -18.16
C PHE A 135 0.68 13.57 -19.51
N PHE A 136 -0.27 12.66 -19.71
CA PHE A 136 -0.74 12.21 -21.01
C PHE A 136 -1.92 13.04 -21.52
N THR A 137 -1.91 13.38 -22.82
CA THR A 137 -3.08 13.95 -23.48
C THR A 137 -3.48 13.17 -24.72
N SER A 138 -4.73 12.71 -24.73
CA SER A 138 -5.31 11.98 -25.87
C SER A 138 -5.42 12.84 -27.13
N ARG A 139 -5.63 14.15 -26.98
CA ARG A 139 -5.81 15.09 -28.10
C ARG A 139 -4.57 15.22 -28.97
N CYS A 140 -3.40 15.27 -28.35
CA CYS A 140 -2.11 15.36 -29.06
C CYS A 140 -1.34 14.04 -29.08
N ASN A 141 -1.91 12.97 -28.49
CA ASN A 141 -1.29 11.65 -28.32
C ASN A 141 0.17 11.75 -27.86
N MET A 142 0.40 12.38 -26.71
CA MET A 142 1.73 12.64 -26.21
C MET A 142 1.79 12.48 -24.68
N ILE A 143 2.99 12.17 -24.19
CA ILE A 143 3.34 12.28 -22.77
C ILE A 143 4.31 13.44 -22.62
N ALA A 144 4.08 14.28 -21.62
CA ALA A 144 4.95 15.39 -21.25
C ALA A 144 5.35 15.31 -19.77
N TRP A 145 6.53 15.81 -19.40
CA TRP A 145 6.96 15.89 -18.01
C TRP A 145 7.80 17.13 -17.73
N ASP A 146 7.59 17.70 -16.55
CA ASP A 146 8.48 18.70 -15.96
C ASP A 146 9.75 18.03 -15.43
N ARG A 147 10.88 18.42 -16.01
CA ARG A 147 12.19 17.83 -15.70
C ARG A 147 12.88 18.46 -14.48
N THR A 148 12.53 19.69 -14.09
CA THR A 148 13.31 20.48 -13.13
C THR A 148 12.74 20.46 -11.73
N VAL A 149 11.41 20.42 -11.59
CA VAL A 149 10.74 20.38 -10.29
C VAL A 149 10.13 19.00 -10.05
N PHE A 150 9.11 18.62 -10.80
CA PHE A 150 8.31 17.42 -10.53
C PHE A 150 9.13 16.13 -10.56
N MET A 151 9.72 15.79 -11.72
CA MET A 151 10.50 14.56 -11.87
C MET A 151 11.79 14.57 -11.05
N ALA A 152 12.39 15.76 -10.86
CA ALA A 152 13.58 15.91 -10.04
C ALA A 152 13.28 15.66 -8.55
N VAL A 153 12.15 16.16 -8.04
CA VAL A 153 11.66 15.88 -6.69
C VAL A 153 11.31 14.40 -6.54
N ALA A 154 10.58 13.83 -7.50
CA ALA A 154 10.25 12.41 -7.50
C ALA A 154 11.51 11.53 -7.39
N GLN A 155 12.52 11.78 -8.22
CA GLN A 155 13.79 11.06 -8.17
C GLN A 155 14.54 11.31 -6.86
N LYS A 156 14.62 12.56 -6.39
CA LYS A 156 15.42 12.93 -5.22
C LYS A 156 14.91 12.29 -3.93
N TYR A 157 13.60 12.25 -3.75
CA TYR A 157 12.98 11.78 -2.50
C TYR A 157 12.53 10.33 -2.54
N PHE A 158 12.27 9.79 -3.73
CA PHE A 158 11.67 8.45 -3.91
C PHE A 158 12.41 7.59 -4.93
N GLY A 159 13.59 8.03 -5.40
CA GLY A 159 14.46 7.26 -6.27
C GLY A 159 13.97 7.11 -7.72
N ASP A 160 14.80 6.46 -8.55
CA ASP A 160 14.60 6.34 -9.99
C ASP A 160 13.28 5.66 -10.37
N MET A 161 12.86 4.67 -9.57
CA MET A 161 11.63 3.93 -9.85
C MET A 161 10.37 4.76 -9.59
N SER A 162 10.44 5.85 -8.83
CA SER A 162 9.32 6.79 -8.70
C SER A 162 9.05 7.52 -10.02
N VAL A 163 10.10 7.99 -10.71
CA VAL A 163 9.98 8.55 -12.09
C VAL A 163 9.40 7.52 -13.05
N ASN A 164 9.85 6.28 -12.96
CA ASN A 164 9.31 5.17 -13.75
C ASN A 164 7.83 4.91 -13.46
N GLY A 165 7.43 4.95 -12.18
CA GLY A 165 6.05 4.79 -11.72
C GLY A 165 5.12 5.89 -12.20
N VAL A 166 5.54 7.17 -12.10
CA VAL A 166 4.78 8.31 -12.63
C VAL A 166 4.54 8.14 -14.14
N LEU A 167 5.57 7.79 -14.91
CA LEU A 167 5.40 7.60 -16.35
C LEU A 167 4.58 6.35 -16.69
N ALA A 168 4.58 5.33 -15.84
CA ALA A 168 3.70 4.17 -15.98
C ALA A 168 2.22 4.54 -15.73
N HIS A 169 1.95 5.46 -14.80
CA HIS A 169 0.64 6.07 -14.62
C HIS A 169 0.22 6.85 -15.87
N GLU A 170 1.05 7.75 -16.39
CA GLU A 170 0.72 8.50 -17.61
C GLU A 170 0.45 7.59 -18.81
N PHE A 171 1.23 6.52 -18.93
CA PHE A 171 0.99 5.51 -19.96
C PHE A 171 -0.33 4.75 -19.73
N GLY A 172 -0.76 4.60 -18.48
CA GLY A 172 -2.09 4.10 -18.10
C GLY A 172 -3.22 4.87 -18.77
N HIS A 173 -3.16 6.20 -18.80
CA HIS A 173 -4.12 7.01 -19.56
C HIS A 173 -4.07 6.76 -21.07
N ALA A 174 -2.87 6.52 -21.61
CA ALA A 174 -2.72 6.15 -23.01
C ALA A 174 -3.44 4.82 -23.31
N LEU A 175 -3.32 3.82 -22.43
CA LEU A 175 -4.01 2.53 -22.56
C LEU A 175 -5.53 2.70 -22.49
N GLN A 176 -6.04 3.52 -21.58
CA GLN A 176 -7.46 3.84 -21.46
C GLN A 176 -8.01 4.43 -22.76
N SER A 177 -7.27 5.37 -23.35
CA SER A 177 -7.62 5.99 -24.63
C SER A 177 -7.61 4.97 -25.78
N MET A 178 -6.57 4.14 -25.88
CA MET A 178 -6.45 3.10 -26.91
C MET A 178 -7.59 2.07 -26.80
N ALA A 179 -7.90 1.63 -25.57
CA ALA A 179 -8.89 0.60 -25.29
C ALA A 179 -10.32 1.13 -25.14
N LYS A 180 -10.51 2.46 -25.16
CA LYS A 180 -11.79 3.15 -24.95
C LYS A 180 -12.47 2.73 -23.64
N LEU A 181 -11.70 2.61 -22.56
CA LEU A 181 -12.19 2.17 -21.25
C LEU A 181 -12.99 3.24 -20.52
N VAL A 182 -12.72 4.51 -20.83
CA VAL A 182 -13.33 5.68 -20.19
C VAL A 182 -13.77 6.69 -21.25
N THR A 183 -14.78 7.47 -20.91
CA THR A 183 -15.33 8.57 -21.69
C THR A 183 -15.30 9.85 -20.88
N ARG A 184 -15.59 10.99 -21.52
CA ARG A 184 -15.74 12.29 -20.80
C ARG A 184 -16.87 12.31 -19.76
N ARG A 185 -17.75 11.30 -19.74
CA ARG A 185 -18.84 11.20 -18.75
C ARG A 185 -18.42 10.45 -17.50
N ASP A 186 -17.33 9.70 -17.56
CA ASP A 186 -16.83 8.98 -16.41
C ASP A 186 -16.16 9.96 -15.44
N PRO A 187 -16.37 9.83 -14.13
CA PRO A 187 -15.71 10.67 -13.14
C PRO A 187 -14.19 10.62 -13.28
N THR A 188 -13.49 11.74 -13.06
CA THR A 188 -12.02 11.83 -13.13
C THR A 188 -11.34 10.72 -12.33
N ILE A 189 -11.81 10.46 -11.11
CA ILE A 189 -11.27 9.39 -10.26
C ILE A 189 -11.31 7.99 -10.88
N VAL A 190 -12.25 7.69 -11.79
CA VAL A 190 -12.24 6.41 -12.53
C VAL A 190 -11.03 6.35 -13.46
N ARG A 191 -10.74 7.45 -14.15
CA ARG A 191 -9.59 7.59 -15.06
C ARG A 191 -8.29 7.47 -14.26
N GLU A 192 -8.17 8.19 -13.16
CA GLU A 192 -6.94 8.17 -12.34
C GLU A 192 -6.69 6.80 -11.72
N GLN A 193 -7.71 6.17 -11.14
CA GLN A 193 -7.55 4.86 -10.52
C GLN A 193 -7.32 3.72 -11.53
N GLN A 194 -7.84 3.84 -12.75
CA GLN A 194 -7.44 2.91 -13.82
C GLN A 194 -5.95 3.08 -14.18
N ALA A 195 -5.43 4.32 -14.20
CA ALA A 195 -4.05 4.60 -14.57
C ALA A 195 -3.05 4.07 -13.50
N ASP A 196 -3.32 4.35 -12.22
CA ASP A 196 -2.56 3.80 -11.10
C ASP A 196 -2.58 2.26 -11.13
N CYS A 197 -3.72 1.65 -11.44
CA CYS A 197 -3.84 0.20 -11.57
C CYS A 197 -2.96 -0.34 -12.71
N PHE A 198 -3.00 0.25 -13.91
CA PHE A 198 -2.14 -0.17 -15.02
C PHE A 198 -0.65 0.01 -14.71
N ALA A 199 -0.27 1.05 -13.98
CA ALA A 199 1.10 1.22 -13.48
C ALA A 199 1.52 0.02 -12.60
N GLY A 200 0.63 -0.42 -11.69
CA GLY A 200 0.83 -1.61 -10.86
C GLY A 200 1.04 -2.90 -11.67
N VAL A 201 0.30 -3.08 -12.77
CA VAL A 201 0.47 -4.25 -13.66
C VAL A 201 1.88 -4.30 -14.25
N TYR A 202 2.37 -3.18 -14.78
CA TYR A 202 3.70 -3.10 -15.37
C TYR A 202 4.80 -3.23 -14.29
N LEU A 203 4.63 -2.58 -13.13
CA LEU A 203 5.64 -2.64 -12.07
C LEU A 203 5.74 -4.02 -11.42
N TYR A 204 4.69 -4.84 -11.44
CA TYR A 204 4.79 -6.27 -11.11
C TYR A 204 5.80 -6.98 -12.02
N HIS A 205 5.74 -6.75 -13.33
CA HIS A 205 6.68 -7.34 -14.29
C HIS A 205 8.13 -6.93 -14.04
N VAL A 206 8.36 -5.67 -13.62
CA VAL A 206 9.69 -5.18 -13.22
C VAL A 206 10.15 -5.87 -11.92
N ALA A 207 9.28 -5.96 -10.92
CA ALA A 207 9.57 -6.60 -9.63
C ALA A 207 9.82 -8.12 -9.76
N GLU A 208 9.15 -8.77 -10.72
CA GLU A 208 9.39 -10.17 -11.07
C GLU A 208 10.75 -10.37 -11.80
N GLY A 209 11.47 -9.29 -12.09
CA GLY A 209 12.80 -9.31 -12.70
C GLY A 209 12.79 -9.54 -14.20
N LYS A 210 11.62 -9.40 -14.86
CA LYS A 210 11.47 -9.65 -16.30
C LYS A 210 11.78 -8.43 -17.18
N SER A 211 11.80 -7.23 -16.60
CA SER A 211 12.20 -6.02 -17.33
C SER A 211 13.68 -6.08 -17.72
N PRO A 212 14.02 -5.83 -19.01
CA PRO A 212 15.40 -5.76 -19.46
C PRO A 212 16.09 -4.44 -19.06
N ARG A 213 15.33 -3.38 -18.75
CA ARG A 213 15.89 -2.05 -18.42
C ARG A 213 15.86 -1.72 -16.94
N PHE A 214 14.95 -2.29 -16.16
CA PHE A 214 14.75 -1.92 -14.76
C PHE A 214 14.80 -3.13 -13.82
N THR A 215 15.19 -2.85 -12.58
CA THR A 215 15.05 -3.74 -11.42
C THR A 215 14.21 -3.02 -10.38
N LEU A 216 13.41 -3.77 -9.62
CA LEU A 216 12.59 -3.23 -8.54
C LEU A 216 12.57 -4.25 -7.40
N SER A 217 13.13 -3.87 -6.25
CA SER A 217 12.98 -4.64 -5.02
C SER A 217 11.58 -4.45 -4.44
N THR A 218 11.03 -5.50 -3.83
CA THR A 218 9.62 -5.55 -3.38
C THR A 218 9.40 -4.96 -1.99
N ALA A 219 10.47 -4.78 -1.20
CA ALA A 219 10.46 -4.00 0.03
C ALA A 219 10.79 -2.52 -0.27
N ASP A 220 11.99 -2.05 0.07
CA ASP A 220 12.38 -0.63 -0.02
C ASP A 220 12.12 0.02 -1.40
N GLY A 221 12.38 -0.70 -2.49
CA GLY A 221 12.14 -0.20 -3.85
C GLY A 221 10.67 0.13 -4.12
N LEU A 222 9.79 -0.83 -3.86
CA LEU A 222 8.36 -0.67 -4.08
C LEU A 222 7.75 0.31 -3.07
N ASP A 223 8.25 0.36 -1.84
CA ASP A 223 7.83 1.33 -0.83
C ASP A 223 8.11 2.77 -1.30
N HIS A 224 9.27 3.01 -1.91
CA HIS A 224 9.58 4.30 -2.53
C HIS A 224 8.65 4.63 -3.71
N VAL A 225 8.31 3.66 -4.55
CA VAL A 225 7.34 3.88 -5.65
C VAL A 225 5.97 4.27 -5.10
N LEU A 226 5.47 3.54 -4.09
CA LEU A 226 4.19 3.86 -3.45
C LEU A 226 4.23 5.23 -2.78
N ALA A 227 5.34 5.58 -2.12
CA ALA A 227 5.51 6.89 -1.51
C ALA A 227 5.53 8.02 -2.56
N GLY A 228 6.18 7.78 -3.71
CA GLY A 228 6.12 8.64 -4.87
C GLY A 228 4.69 8.88 -5.31
N ILE A 229 3.95 7.81 -5.63
CA ILE A 229 2.54 7.87 -6.04
C ILE A 229 1.68 8.65 -5.04
N ILE A 230 1.86 8.47 -3.73
CA ILE A 230 1.06 9.22 -2.75
C ILE A 230 1.38 10.73 -2.77
N THR A 231 2.66 11.09 -2.93
CA THR A 231 3.16 12.46 -2.77
C THR A 231 3.07 13.27 -4.06
N THR A 232 3.22 12.63 -5.22
CA THR A 232 3.14 13.27 -6.53
C THR A 232 1.68 13.35 -6.98
N ARG A 233 0.96 14.34 -6.45
CA ARG A 233 -0.40 14.72 -6.87
C ARG A 233 -0.28 15.84 -7.89
N ASP A 234 -0.18 15.48 -9.15
CA ASP A 234 -0.11 16.45 -10.23
C ASP A 234 -1.52 16.97 -10.62
N PRO A 235 -1.65 18.18 -11.18
CA PRO A 235 -2.95 18.68 -11.64
C PRO A 235 -3.54 17.83 -12.78
N VAL A 236 -4.80 17.40 -12.68
CA VAL A 236 -5.46 16.68 -13.79
C VAL A 236 -5.85 17.65 -14.91
N MET A 237 -5.23 17.52 -16.08
CA MET A 237 -5.35 18.50 -17.18
C MET A 237 -6.71 18.49 -17.93
N ASP A 238 -7.51 17.42 -17.78
CA ASP A 238 -8.80 17.24 -18.45
C ASP A 238 -10.01 17.38 -17.51
N ALA A 239 -9.80 17.87 -16.28
CA ALA A 239 -10.88 18.09 -15.33
C ALA A 239 -11.52 19.47 -15.49
N ASP A 240 -12.84 19.54 -15.32
CA ASP A 240 -13.61 20.79 -15.37
C ASP A 240 -13.34 21.69 -14.14
N THR A 241 -12.57 21.21 -13.17
CA THR A 241 -12.15 21.89 -11.94
C THR A 241 -10.67 21.65 -11.68
N GLN A 242 -9.95 22.59 -11.04
CA GLN A 242 -8.64 22.33 -10.46
C GLN A 242 -8.88 22.03 -8.98
N ASN A 243 -8.99 20.75 -8.60
CA ASN A 243 -9.10 20.38 -7.19
C ASN A 243 -8.21 19.17 -6.90
N ASP A 244 -7.46 19.21 -5.79
CA ASP A 244 -6.46 18.18 -5.40
C ASP A 244 -7.06 16.79 -5.11
N ASP A 245 -8.38 16.64 -5.15
CA ASP A 245 -9.15 15.42 -4.82
C ASP A 245 -9.46 14.55 -6.06
N GLU A 246 -9.00 14.95 -7.25
CA GLU A 246 -9.35 14.30 -8.52
C GLU A 246 -8.64 12.97 -8.76
N HIS A 247 -7.42 12.82 -8.23
CA HIS A 247 -6.68 11.55 -8.14
C HIS A 247 -7.25 10.59 -7.09
N GLY A 248 -8.01 11.12 -6.13
CA GLY A 248 -8.45 10.43 -4.93
C GLY A 248 -7.43 10.44 -3.79
N SER A 249 -7.81 9.85 -2.67
CA SER A 249 -6.98 9.74 -1.45
C SER A 249 -5.72 8.88 -1.69
N ALA A 250 -4.71 9.00 -0.84
CA ALA A 250 -3.56 8.08 -0.83
C ALA A 250 -4.01 6.62 -0.74
N LEU A 251 -5.05 6.35 0.07
CA LEU A 251 -5.66 5.02 0.17
C LEU A 251 -6.26 4.56 -1.17
N ASP A 252 -6.92 5.43 -1.92
CA ASP A 252 -7.45 5.13 -3.26
C ASP A 252 -6.33 4.77 -4.22
N ARG A 253 -5.35 5.65 -4.37
CA ARG A 253 -4.24 5.47 -5.31
C ARG A 253 -3.48 4.17 -5.08
N VAL A 254 -3.06 3.93 -3.83
CA VAL A 254 -2.39 2.67 -3.47
C VAL A 254 -3.35 1.49 -3.67
N SER A 255 -4.65 1.65 -3.39
CA SER A 255 -5.62 0.58 -3.62
C SER A 255 -5.70 0.14 -5.07
N ALA A 256 -5.78 1.09 -5.99
CA ALA A 256 -5.78 0.85 -7.43
C ALA A 256 -4.46 0.24 -7.90
N PHE A 257 -3.32 0.82 -7.49
CA PHE A 257 -2.01 0.28 -7.81
C PHE A 257 -1.86 -1.18 -7.38
N GLN A 258 -2.19 -1.50 -6.12
CA GLN A 258 -2.11 -2.86 -5.59
C GLN A 258 -3.06 -3.82 -6.31
N MET A 259 -4.22 -3.34 -6.77
CA MET A 259 -5.15 -4.14 -7.56
C MET A 259 -4.50 -4.61 -8.86
N GLY A 260 -3.83 -3.71 -9.58
CA GLY A 260 -3.11 -4.07 -10.81
C GLY A 260 -1.90 -4.95 -10.54
N PHE A 261 -1.13 -4.63 -9.49
CA PHE A 261 0.04 -5.41 -9.09
C PHE A 261 -0.30 -6.85 -8.71
N ILE A 262 -1.48 -7.10 -8.11
CA ILE A 262 -1.89 -8.45 -7.65
C ILE A 262 -2.74 -9.18 -8.70
N THR A 263 -3.69 -8.47 -9.31
CA THR A 263 -4.77 -9.10 -10.10
C THR A 263 -4.57 -8.91 -11.60
N GLY A 264 -3.77 -7.93 -12.02
CA GLY A 264 -3.45 -7.69 -13.42
C GLY A 264 -4.50 -6.87 -14.18
N THR A 265 -4.29 -6.80 -15.49
CA THR A 265 -5.01 -5.94 -16.46
C THR A 265 -6.54 -6.06 -16.38
N SER A 266 -7.07 -7.25 -16.09
CA SER A 266 -8.52 -7.46 -16.05
C SER A 266 -9.21 -6.71 -14.91
N ALA A 267 -8.55 -6.60 -13.76
CA ALA A 267 -9.09 -5.82 -12.65
C ALA A 267 -9.06 -4.32 -12.97
N CYS A 268 -7.96 -3.84 -13.57
CA CYS A 268 -7.84 -2.45 -13.97
C CYS A 268 -8.92 -2.04 -14.97
N ALA A 269 -9.16 -2.83 -16.02
CA ALA A 269 -10.20 -2.54 -17.00
C ALA A 269 -11.63 -2.60 -16.44
N ALA A 270 -11.83 -3.23 -15.27
CA ALA A 270 -13.12 -3.34 -14.61
C ALA A 270 -13.42 -2.19 -13.63
N ILE A 271 -12.43 -1.34 -13.31
CA ILE A 271 -12.61 -0.18 -12.43
C ILE A 271 -13.62 0.77 -13.08
N ASN A 272 -14.70 1.05 -12.36
CA ASN A 272 -15.74 2.01 -12.72
C ASN A 272 -16.28 2.66 -11.43
N ARG A 273 -17.19 3.64 -11.57
CA ARG A 273 -17.77 4.36 -10.43
C ARG A 273 -18.31 3.41 -9.35
N SER A 274 -19.07 2.39 -9.73
CA SER A 274 -19.66 1.44 -8.79
C SER A 274 -18.61 0.53 -8.12
N GLU A 275 -17.51 0.23 -8.80
CA GLU A 275 -16.40 -0.50 -8.18
C GLU A 275 -15.69 0.35 -7.13
N ILE A 276 -15.40 1.62 -7.45
CA ILE A 276 -14.78 2.57 -6.51
C ILE A 276 -15.68 2.78 -5.28
N GLU A 277 -16.99 2.98 -5.48
CA GLU A 277 -17.96 3.11 -4.39
C GLU A 277 -17.97 1.87 -3.48
N ARG A 278 -17.98 0.65 -4.06
CA ARG A 278 -17.90 -0.59 -3.26
C ARG A 278 -16.57 -0.71 -2.52
N ARG A 279 -15.46 -0.32 -3.16
CA ARG A 279 -14.13 -0.40 -2.57
C ARG A 279 -13.94 0.59 -1.41
N ARG A 280 -14.48 1.80 -1.55
CA ARG A 280 -14.49 2.84 -0.52
C ARG A 280 -15.48 2.51 0.61
N GLY A 281 -16.60 1.86 0.32
CA GLY A 281 -17.66 1.65 1.31
C GLY A 281 -18.16 3.00 1.83
N ASP A 282 -18.38 3.12 3.14
CA ASP A 282 -18.79 4.38 3.79
C ASP A 282 -17.58 5.15 4.37
N LEU A 283 -16.38 5.01 3.79
CA LEU A 283 -15.25 5.85 4.18
C LEU A 283 -15.51 7.31 3.80
N PRO A 284 -15.01 8.28 4.58
CA PRO A 284 -15.12 9.69 4.23
C PRO A 284 -14.45 9.94 2.87
N THR A 285 -15.15 10.62 1.96
CA THR A 285 -14.66 10.88 0.59
C THR A 285 -14.16 12.29 0.37
N THR A 286 -14.34 13.20 1.34
CA THR A 286 -13.89 14.58 1.27
C THR A 286 -13.38 15.01 2.64
N LEU A 287 -12.49 16.00 2.66
CA LEU A 287 -12.22 16.76 3.88
C LEU A 287 -13.53 17.41 4.35
N ARG A 288 -13.73 17.50 5.66
CA ARG A 288 -14.93 18.13 6.22
C ARG A 288 -14.89 19.62 5.91
N VAL A 289 -16.05 20.24 5.74
CA VAL A 289 -16.17 21.68 5.52
C VAL A 289 -17.07 22.22 6.60
N ASP A 290 -16.59 23.23 7.32
CA ASP A 290 -17.38 23.87 8.38
C ASP A 290 -18.54 24.69 7.79
N THR A 291 -19.38 25.24 8.67
CA THR A 291 -20.52 26.09 8.29
C THR A 291 -20.12 27.40 7.58
N THR A 292 -18.83 27.74 7.54
CA THR A 292 -18.30 28.93 6.86
C THR A 292 -17.74 28.63 5.46
N GLY A 293 -17.72 27.35 5.06
CA GLY A 293 -17.11 26.93 3.80
C GLY A 293 -15.59 26.71 3.90
N THR A 294 -15.03 26.74 5.11
CA THR A 294 -13.61 26.47 5.36
C THR A 294 -13.42 24.97 5.53
N THR A 295 -12.47 24.38 4.81
CA THR A 295 -12.10 22.98 4.99
C THR A 295 -11.61 22.76 6.42
N GLU A 296 -12.36 22.00 7.23
CA GLU A 296 -11.88 21.44 8.48
C GLU A 296 -10.82 20.39 8.14
N THR A 297 -9.62 20.57 8.65
CA THR A 297 -8.52 19.63 8.42
C THR A 297 -8.76 18.29 9.12
N GLY A 298 -9.70 18.19 10.06
CA GLY A 298 -9.89 17.00 10.91
C GLY A 298 -8.92 16.94 12.09
N GLU A 299 -7.73 17.50 11.90
CA GLU A 299 -6.61 17.55 12.85
C GLU A 299 -7.00 17.92 14.29
N VAL A 300 -6.67 17.02 15.22
CA VAL A 300 -6.76 17.26 16.67
C VAL A 300 -5.38 17.37 17.30
N GLN A 301 -5.29 18.14 18.39
CA GLN A 301 -4.05 18.19 19.15
C GLN A 301 -3.77 16.86 19.85
N ILE A 302 -2.53 16.38 19.74
CA ILE A 302 -2.06 15.21 20.48
C ILE A 302 -1.76 15.60 21.93
N ASN A 303 -2.71 15.31 22.82
CA ASN A 303 -2.62 15.57 24.26
C ASN A 303 -3.29 14.43 25.07
N GLN A 304 -3.24 14.53 26.41
CA GLN A 304 -3.80 13.46 27.27
C GLN A 304 -5.31 13.26 27.10
N ASP A 305 -6.07 14.32 26.82
CA ASP A 305 -7.54 14.23 26.75
C ASP A 305 -7.99 13.65 25.41
N THR A 306 -7.30 13.99 24.32
CA THR A 306 -7.44 13.31 23.01
C THR A 306 -7.18 11.82 23.15
N LEU A 307 -6.09 11.43 23.83
CA LEU A 307 -5.74 10.01 24.00
C LEU A 307 -6.70 9.26 24.93
N LYS A 308 -7.23 9.89 25.99
CA LYS A 308 -8.32 9.29 26.79
C LYS A 308 -9.57 9.07 25.95
N THR A 309 -9.95 10.05 25.13
CA THR A 309 -11.09 9.94 24.22
C THR A 309 -10.87 8.80 23.22
N LEU A 310 -9.66 8.68 22.66
CA LEU A 310 -9.29 7.58 21.78
C LEU A 310 -9.41 6.22 22.50
N MET A 311 -8.95 6.11 23.76
CA MET A 311 -9.07 4.87 24.54
C MET A 311 -10.53 4.48 24.82
N GLU A 312 -11.40 5.46 25.12
CA GLU A 312 -12.85 5.22 25.27
C GLU A 312 -13.47 4.71 23.96
N LEU A 313 -13.11 5.34 22.84
CA LEU A 313 -13.56 4.97 21.50
C LEU A 313 -13.11 3.56 21.12
N MET A 314 -11.83 3.23 21.34
CA MET A 314 -11.32 1.87 21.11
C MET A 314 -12.02 0.84 22.01
N GLY A 315 -12.36 1.21 23.25
CA GLY A 315 -13.15 0.39 24.15
C GLY A 315 -14.54 0.06 23.61
N LYS A 316 -15.19 1.00 22.91
CA LYS A 316 -16.46 0.75 22.21
C LYS A 316 -16.29 -0.15 20.98
N ILE A 317 -15.23 0.08 20.20
CA ILE A 317 -14.99 -0.65 18.94
C ILE A 317 -14.62 -2.11 19.21
N PHE A 318 -13.69 -2.36 20.13
CA PHE A 318 -13.16 -3.71 20.38
C PHE A 318 -13.91 -4.45 21.49
N ALA A 319 -14.57 -3.75 22.42
CA ALA A 319 -15.37 -4.31 23.51
C ALA A 319 -14.66 -5.44 24.29
N LEU A 320 -13.39 -5.22 24.64
CA LEU A 320 -12.56 -6.18 25.37
C LEU A 320 -13.10 -6.42 26.79
N LYS A 321 -12.95 -7.65 27.29
CA LYS A 321 -13.29 -8.00 28.68
C LYS A 321 -12.35 -7.31 29.67
N ASN A 322 -11.07 -7.25 29.34
CA ASN A 322 -10.02 -6.59 30.11
C ASN A 322 -9.35 -5.53 29.24
N PRO A 323 -9.95 -4.34 29.07
CA PRO A 323 -9.36 -3.28 28.25
C PRO A 323 -8.02 -2.82 28.83
N PRO A 324 -7.05 -2.45 27.97
CA PRO A 324 -5.74 -1.97 28.43
C PRO A 324 -5.86 -0.61 29.13
N SER A 325 -4.97 -0.37 30.10
CA SER A 325 -4.81 0.95 30.72
C SER A 325 -3.89 1.85 29.90
N LEU A 326 -4.00 3.17 30.07
CA LEU A 326 -3.12 4.15 29.42
C LEU A 326 -2.18 4.77 30.46
N SER A 327 -0.89 4.81 30.16
CA SER A 327 0.14 5.44 30.99
C SER A 327 1.01 6.41 30.19
N PHE A 328 1.34 7.56 30.77
CA PHE A 328 2.30 8.53 30.24
C PHE A 328 3.65 8.48 30.95
N GLN A 329 3.82 7.55 31.90
CA GLN A 329 5.06 7.37 32.62
C GLN A 329 5.94 6.39 31.87
N ALA A 330 7.23 6.72 31.73
CA ALA A 330 8.20 5.80 31.19
C ALA A 330 8.20 4.51 32.02
N ALA A 331 7.94 3.38 31.36
CA ALA A 331 7.93 2.07 31.99
C ALA A 331 8.58 1.06 31.03
N SER A 332 9.38 0.16 31.60
CA SER A 332 9.90 -0.99 30.89
C SER A 332 8.86 -2.12 30.89
N CYS A 333 8.44 -2.60 29.71
CA CYS A 333 7.70 -3.85 29.62
C CYS A 333 8.65 -5.02 29.94
N SER A 334 8.26 -5.94 30.83
CA SER A 334 9.13 -7.08 31.22
C SER A 334 9.10 -8.22 30.20
N ASP A 335 8.08 -8.27 29.35
CA ASP A 335 7.76 -9.34 28.40
C ASP A 335 7.58 -8.84 26.96
N ALA A 336 7.97 -7.60 26.69
CA ALA A 336 8.04 -7.01 25.35
C ALA A 336 9.12 -5.94 25.30
N LYS A 337 9.63 -5.64 24.10
CA LYS A 337 10.53 -4.51 23.90
C LYS A 337 9.72 -3.23 23.70
N ALA A 338 10.05 -2.17 24.44
CA ALA A 338 9.42 -0.87 24.23
C ALA A 338 9.68 -0.33 22.81
N SER A 339 8.62 0.21 22.20
CA SER A 339 8.57 0.78 20.86
C SER A 339 8.00 2.20 20.90
N PRO A 340 8.72 3.20 21.44
CA PRO A 340 8.24 4.57 21.48
C PRO A 340 7.91 5.10 20.06
N PRO A 341 6.92 6.00 19.91
CA PRO A 341 6.30 6.79 20.98
C PRO A 341 5.11 6.11 21.69
N ALA A 342 4.62 4.96 21.23
CA ALA A 342 3.59 4.20 21.93
C ALA A 342 3.88 2.69 21.93
N SER A 343 3.95 2.10 23.13
CA SER A 343 4.26 0.68 23.37
C SER A 343 3.08 -0.02 24.03
N TYR A 344 2.90 -1.32 23.77
CA TYR A 344 1.97 -2.16 24.52
C TYR A 344 2.75 -3.15 25.37
N CYS A 345 2.52 -3.17 26.69
CA CYS A 345 3.08 -4.15 27.62
C CYS A 345 2.03 -5.25 27.90
N PRO A 346 2.21 -6.48 27.40
CA PRO A 346 1.24 -7.56 27.62
C PRO A 346 1.09 -7.94 29.10
N SER A 347 2.19 -8.07 29.84
CA SER A 347 2.22 -8.48 31.26
C SER A 347 1.39 -7.61 32.18
N THR A 348 1.31 -6.31 31.90
CA THR A 348 0.57 -5.33 32.70
C THR A 348 -0.69 -4.83 31.99
N ASN A 349 -0.96 -5.32 30.77
CA ASN A 349 -2.02 -4.87 29.90
C ASN A 349 -2.10 -3.32 29.81
N THR A 350 -0.97 -2.70 29.51
CA THR A 350 -0.82 -1.24 29.55
C THR A 350 -0.26 -0.71 28.23
N ILE A 351 -0.87 0.35 27.71
CA ILE A 351 -0.33 1.16 26.62
C ILE A 351 0.46 2.31 27.25
N VAL A 352 1.76 2.36 26.97
CA VAL A 352 2.68 3.40 27.46
C VAL A 352 2.97 4.37 26.34
N VAL A 353 2.73 5.66 26.57
CA VAL A 353 2.88 6.72 25.57
C VAL A 353 3.91 7.76 26.02
N ASP A 354 4.94 7.96 25.20
CA ASP A 354 5.79 9.15 25.24
C ASP A 354 5.04 10.28 24.53
N LEU A 355 4.30 11.07 25.32
CA LEU A 355 3.42 12.09 24.79
C LEU A 355 4.16 13.18 23.97
N PRO A 356 5.31 13.72 24.42
CA PRO A 356 6.10 14.65 23.59
C PRO A 356 6.52 14.05 22.25
N ALA A 357 7.02 12.81 22.23
CA ALA A 357 7.44 12.16 20.98
C ALA A 357 6.24 11.86 20.07
N LEU A 358 5.11 11.45 20.64
CA LEU A 358 3.87 11.21 19.90
C LEU A 358 3.32 12.52 19.29
N ALA A 359 3.34 13.61 20.05
CA ALA A 359 2.89 14.92 19.56
C ALA A 359 3.83 15.49 18.49
N ALA A 360 5.13 15.18 18.54
CA ALA A 360 6.06 15.55 17.48
C ALA A 360 5.81 14.77 16.19
N MET A 361 5.38 13.52 16.31
CA MET A 361 5.01 12.66 15.18
C MET A 361 3.71 13.09 14.52
N GLY A 362 2.72 13.52 15.31
CA GLY A 362 1.43 13.98 14.81
C GLY A 362 1.43 15.42 14.29
N LYS A 363 2.59 15.97 13.90
CA LYS A 363 2.67 17.32 13.36
C LYS A 363 2.37 17.29 11.87
N VAL A 364 1.44 18.14 11.46
CA VAL A 364 1.11 18.36 10.05
C VAL A 364 2.37 18.73 9.27
N ALA A 365 2.63 18.02 8.18
CA ALA A 365 3.70 18.38 7.25
C ALA A 365 3.40 19.74 6.61
N GLY A 366 4.42 20.59 6.45
CA GLY A 366 4.22 21.87 5.78
C GLY A 366 3.85 21.68 4.31
N THR A 367 2.92 22.48 3.77
CA THR A 367 2.47 22.38 2.35
C THR A 367 3.56 22.57 1.29
N LYS A 368 4.75 23.03 1.69
CA LYS A 368 5.95 23.15 0.83
C LYS A 368 6.93 21.99 1.00
N GLN A 369 6.67 21.07 1.91
CA GLN A 369 7.47 19.87 2.11
C GLN A 369 6.94 18.82 1.15
N HIS A 370 7.79 18.35 0.23
CA HIS A 370 7.51 17.22 -0.66
C HIS A 370 7.55 15.90 0.14
N SER A 371 6.77 15.84 1.21
CA SER A 371 6.66 14.72 2.14
C SER A 371 5.29 14.08 2.01
N LEU A 372 5.22 12.82 2.42
CA LEU A 372 3.96 12.11 2.54
C LEU A 372 2.99 12.83 3.50
N PRO A 373 1.66 12.66 3.33
CA PRO A 373 0.65 13.10 4.29
C PRO A 373 1.02 12.71 5.72
N GLN A 374 1.04 13.70 6.60
CA GLN A 374 1.32 13.56 8.03
C GLN A 374 0.45 14.56 8.79
N GLY A 375 0.00 14.16 9.97
CA GLY A 375 -0.97 14.86 10.81
C GLY A 375 -1.27 14.05 12.07
N ASP A 376 -2.36 14.38 12.76
CA ASP A 376 -2.76 13.76 14.01
C ASP A 376 -2.90 12.24 13.95
N ASP A 377 -3.45 11.68 12.88
CA ASP A 377 -3.67 10.25 12.73
C ASP A 377 -2.40 9.48 12.40
N THR A 378 -1.34 10.17 11.94
CA THR A 378 0.02 9.60 11.97
C THR A 378 0.41 9.16 13.38
N ALA A 379 -0.07 9.85 14.41
CA ALA A 379 0.15 9.54 15.81
C ALA A 379 -0.98 8.69 16.42
N LEU A 380 -2.25 9.03 16.18
CA LEU A 380 -3.39 8.32 16.77
C LEU A 380 -3.45 6.87 16.28
N SER A 381 -3.22 6.61 14.99
CA SER A 381 -3.17 5.25 14.44
C SER A 381 -2.12 4.35 15.13
N VAL A 382 -1.00 4.92 15.58
CA VAL A 382 0.01 4.18 16.35
C VAL A 382 -0.55 3.76 17.71
N VAL A 383 -1.28 4.64 18.40
CA VAL A 383 -1.94 4.27 19.68
C VAL A 383 -3.07 3.26 19.47
N MET A 384 -3.88 3.42 18.40
CA MET A 384 -4.89 2.44 18.01
C MET A 384 -4.27 1.05 17.77
N SER A 385 -3.10 1.00 17.13
CA SER A 385 -2.37 -0.26 16.89
C SER A 385 -1.95 -0.95 18.19
N ARG A 386 -1.61 -0.19 19.24
CA ARG A 386 -1.32 -0.75 20.57
C ARG A 386 -2.56 -1.28 21.27
N TYR A 387 -3.72 -0.64 21.05
CA TYR A 387 -4.99 -1.22 21.49
C TYR A 387 -5.33 -2.50 20.72
N ALA A 388 -5.06 -2.54 19.42
CA ALA A 388 -5.23 -3.74 18.61
C ALA A 388 -4.32 -4.90 19.06
N LEU A 389 -3.11 -4.63 19.56
CA LEU A 389 -2.28 -5.65 20.23
C LEU A 389 -2.96 -6.18 21.50
N ALA A 390 -3.59 -5.33 22.31
CA ALA A 390 -4.36 -5.77 23.48
C ALA A 390 -5.53 -6.68 23.09
N ALA A 391 -6.23 -6.37 21.98
CA ALA A 391 -7.30 -7.21 21.45
C ALA A 391 -6.79 -8.60 21.01
N GLN A 392 -5.58 -8.67 20.47
CA GLN A 392 -4.93 -9.93 20.13
C GLN A 392 -4.47 -10.70 21.38
N HIS A 393 -3.93 -10.00 22.37
CA HIS A 393 -3.48 -10.58 23.64
C HIS A 393 -4.65 -11.20 24.42
N GLU A 394 -5.81 -10.55 24.49
CA GLU A 394 -7.02 -11.11 25.14
C GLU A 394 -7.47 -12.44 24.50
N ARG A 395 -7.16 -12.64 23.22
CA ARG A 395 -7.42 -13.90 22.50
C ARG A 395 -6.34 -14.96 22.67
N GLY A 396 -5.30 -14.70 23.47
CA GLY A 396 -4.19 -15.61 23.69
C GLY A 396 -3.31 -15.83 22.45
N LEU A 397 -3.30 -14.87 21.52
CA LEU A 397 -2.47 -14.94 20.32
C LEU A 397 -1.02 -14.54 20.63
N PRO A 398 -0.03 -15.02 19.86
CA PRO A 398 1.38 -14.63 20.02
C PRO A 398 1.57 -13.11 19.92
N MET A 399 2.44 -12.54 20.75
CA MET A 399 2.73 -11.10 20.76
C MET A 399 3.96 -10.70 19.96
N GLN A 400 4.82 -11.66 19.63
CA GLN A 400 6.02 -11.47 18.81
C GLN A 400 5.93 -12.37 17.58
N SER A 401 5.45 -11.81 16.47
CA SER A 401 5.26 -12.55 15.22
C SER A 401 5.00 -11.57 14.07
N PRO A 402 5.56 -11.83 12.87
CA PRO A 402 5.17 -11.11 11.65
C PRO A 402 3.67 -11.16 11.34
N TRP A 403 2.98 -12.24 11.73
CA TRP A 403 1.52 -12.33 11.58
C TRP A 403 0.78 -11.45 12.59
N THR A 404 1.33 -11.28 13.79
CA THR A 404 0.81 -10.31 14.76
C THR A 404 0.93 -8.90 14.20
N ALA A 405 2.08 -8.55 13.62
CA ALA A 405 2.27 -7.26 12.95
C ALA A 405 1.23 -6.97 11.86
N LEU A 406 0.98 -7.91 10.94
CA LEU A 406 -0.05 -7.75 9.91
C LEU A 406 -1.48 -7.72 10.47
N ARG A 407 -1.75 -8.55 11.48
CA ARG A 407 -3.05 -8.56 12.15
C ARG A 407 -3.31 -7.24 12.89
N THR A 408 -2.29 -6.66 13.51
CA THR A 408 -2.35 -5.32 14.13
C THR A 408 -2.74 -4.27 13.09
N ALA A 409 -2.08 -4.25 11.93
CA ALA A 409 -2.42 -3.31 10.85
C ALA A 409 -3.88 -3.49 10.40
N CYS A 410 -4.31 -4.73 10.18
CA CYS A 410 -5.68 -5.05 9.78
C CYS A 410 -6.70 -4.58 10.84
N LEU A 411 -6.51 -4.94 12.11
CA LEU A 411 -7.42 -4.53 13.19
C LEU A 411 -7.43 -3.00 13.38
N THR A 412 -6.30 -2.34 13.15
CA THR A 412 -6.23 -0.87 13.13
C THR A 412 -7.09 -0.30 11.99
N GLY A 413 -7.04 -0.90 10.80
CA GLY A 413 -7.93 -0.54 9.69
C GLY A 413 -9.42 -0.73 10.01
N VAL A 414 -9.78 -1.78 10.77
CA VAL A 414 -11.16 -1.95 11.27
C VAL A 414 -11.56 -0.81 12.20
N ALA A 415 -10.65 -0.36 13.07
CA ALA A 415 -10.91 0.78 13.95
C ALA A 415 -11.17 2.05 13.13
N HIS A 416 -10.35 2.36 12.13
CA HIS A 416 -10.55 3.51 11.24
C HIS A 416 -11.91 3.42 10.53
N ARG A 417 -12.26 2.24 10.00
CA ARG A 417 -13.57 2.03 9.36
C ARG A 417 -14.74 2.36 10.30
N LYS A 418 -14.64 1.99 11.58
CA LYS A 418 -15.67 2.29 12.58
C LYS A 418 -15.69 3.76 12.98
N MET A 419 -14.56 4.46 12.88
CA MET A 419 -14.44 5.89 13.16
C MET A 419 -14.94 6.78 12.01
N ALA A 420 -15.25 6.21 10.84
CA ALA A 420 -15.88 6.93 9.73
C ALA A 420 -17.29 7.45 10.07
N GLU A 421 -17.95 6.84 11.06
CA GLU A 421 -19.25 7.28 11.59
C GLU A 421 -19.10 7.71 13.05
N PRO A 422 -19.89 8.69 13.54
CA PRO A 422 -19.86 9.09 14.94
C PRO A 422 -20.22 7.94 15.89
N ILE A 423 -19.40 7.74 16.93
CA ILE A 423 -19.68 6.78 18.01
C ILE A 423 -19.95 7.57 19.29
N GLU A 424 -21.09 7.30 19.95
CA GLU A 424 -21.43 7.92 21.23
C GLU A 424 -20.53 7.41 22.36
N LEU A 425 -19.77 8.33 22.95
CA LEU A 425 -18.90 8.08 24.10
C LEU A 425 -19.55 8.57 25.40
N ALA A 426 -19.19 7.93 26.51
CA ALA A 426 -19.71 8.29 27.83
C ALA A 426 -19.28 9.68 28.28
N SER A 427 -18.09 10.12 27.85
CA SER A 427 -17.58 11.49 28.05
C SER A 427 -18.34 12.56 27.26
N GLY A 428 -19.11 12.17 26.24
CA GLY A 428 -19.71 13.10 25.28
C GLY A 428 -18.73 13.67 24.24
N ASN A 429 -17.44 13.34 24.35
CA ASN A 429 -16.43 13.72 23.36
C ASN A 429 -16.61 12.91 22.07
N GLN A 430 -16.06 13.43 20.97
CA GLN A 430 -16.06 12.75 19.67
C GLN A 430 -14.69 12.83 19.02
N LEU A 431 -14.29 11.72 18.39
CA LEU A 431 -13.22 11.67 17.40
C LEU A 431 -13.81 10.96 16.19
N VAL A 432 -13.93 11.67 15.08
CA VAL A 432 -14.53 11.18 13.83
C VAL A 432 -13.51 11.33 12.73
N LEU A 433 -13.28 10.25 12.01
CA LEU A 433 -12.26 10.17 10.97
C LEU A 433 -12.60 11.08 9.78
N THR A 434 -11.59 11.72 9.22
CA THR A 434 -11.67 12.38 7.91
C THR A 434 -10.94 11.60 6.83
N ALA A 435 -11.08 12.03 5.57
CA ALA A 435 -10.33 11.42 4.46
C ALA A 435 -8.81 11.61 4.61
N GLY A 436 -8.37 12.72 5.23
CA GLY A 436 -6.95 13.03 5.47
C GLY A 436 -6.30 12.05 6.44
N ASP A 437 -7.00 11.71 7.52
CA ASP A 437 -6.52 10.80 8.55
C ASP A 437 -6.13 9.43 7.96
N LEU A 438 -6.94 8.87 7.06
CA LEU A 438 -6.61 7.61 6.37
C LEU A 438 -5.31 7.70 5.56
N ASP A 439 -5.07 8.84 4.91
CA ASP A 439 -3.87 9.07 4.11
C ASP A 439 -2.62 9.14 4.98
N GLU A 440 -2.75 9.71 6.18
CA GLU A 440 -1.70 9.77 7.19
C GLU A 440 -1.37 8.38 7.74
N ALA A 441 -2.38 7.58 8.07
CA ALA A 441 -2.16 6.19 8.51
C ALA A 441 -1.47 5.35 7.42
N VAL A 442 -1.89 5.48 6.16
CA VAL A 442 -1.25 4.82 5.00
C VAL A 442 0.20 5.28 4.84
N SER A 443 0.46 6.57 5.00
CA SER A 443 1.81 7.14 4.96
C SER A 443 2.70 6.65 6.10
N GLY A 444 2.15 6.52 7.31
CA GLY A 444 2.82 5.93 8.47
C GLY A 444 3.19 4.46 8.25
N LEU A 445 2.32 3.69 7.60
CA LEU A 445 2.58 2.29 7.22
C LEU A 445 3.76 2.16 6.22
N LEU A 446 4.08 3.20 5.44
CA LEU A 446 5.28 3.22 4.58
C LEU A 446 6.54 3.71 5.28
N THR A 447 6.40 4.68 6.20
CA THR A 447 7.55 5.44 6.71
C THR A 447 8.04 5.00 8.08
N ASN A 448 7.13 4.80 9.03
CA ASN A 448 7.48 4.47 10.42
C ASN A 448 7.15 3.02 10.78
N HIS A 449 6.26 2.38 10.02
CA HIS A 449 5.91 0.95 10.09
C HIS A 449 5.21 0.50 11.37
N MET A 450 4.99 1.40 12.32
CA MET A 450 4.59 1.06 13.69
C MET A 450 3.17 0.52 13.78
N VAL A 451 2.25 1.02 12.96
CA VAL A 451 0.88 0.50 12.90
C VAL A 451 0.85 -0.99 12.54
N ALA A 452 1.81 -1.43 11.72
CA ALA A 452 2.00 -2.81 11.34
C ALA A 452 3.18 -3.44 12.10
N SER A 453 3.21 -3.32 13.42
CA SER A 453 4.24 -3.96 14.24
C SER A 453 3.65 -4.87 15.30
N ASP A 454 4.47 -5.82 15.74
CA ASP A 454 4.19 -6.65 16.91
C ASP A 454 4.47 -5.88 18.22
N ALA A 455 4.38 -6.57 19.37
CA ALA A 455 4.56 -5.94 20.68
C ALA A 455 5.99 -5.44 20.94
N ASP A 456 6.99 -5.94 20.21
CA ASP A 456 8.39 -5.51 20.31
C ASP A 456 8.72 -4.36 19.34
N GLY A 457 7.72 -3.90 18.59
CA GLY A 457 7.89 -2.91 17.53
C GLY A 457 8.47 -3.48 16.24
N VAL A 458 8.53 -4.81 16.09
CA VAL A 458 9.05 -5.46 14.88
C VAL A 458 7.95 -5.51 13.82
N SER A 459 8.28 -5.08 12.60
CA SER A 459 7.36 -5.03 11.46
C SER A 459 7.76 -6.00 10.35
N VAL A 460 6.87 -6.21 9.39
CA VAL A 460 7.16 -6.93 8.15
C VAL A 460 7.97 -6.04 7.19
N PRO A 461 8.77 -6.62 6.27
CA PRO A 461 9.71 -5.83 5.47
C PRO A 461 9.06 -4.87 4.47
N ALA A 462 7.94 -5.26 3.84
CA ALA A 462 7.36 -4.50 2.74
C ALA A 462 6.13 -3.68 3.16
N GLY A 463 6.15 -2.36 2.89
CA GLY A 463 5.04 -1.43 3.04
C GLY A 463 3.83 -1.82 2.22
N PHE A 464 4.03 -2.40 1.04
CA PHE A 464 2.96 -3.00 0.26
C PHE A 464 2.11 -3.98 1.11
N THR A 465 2.76 -4.90 1.82
CA THR A 465 2.07 -5.92 2.64
C THR A 465 1.42 -5.30 3.87
N ARG A 466 2.07 -4.30 4.48
CA ARG A 466 1.52 -3.51 5.60
C ARG A 466 0.22 -2.81 5.22
N ILE A 467 0.21 -2.09 4.10
CA ILE A 467 -0.97 -1.39 3.58
C ILE A 467 -2.05 -2.39 3.16
N ALA A 468 -1.68 -3.50 2.50
CA ALA A 468 -2.66 -4.53 2.10
C ALA A 468 -3.37 -5.18 3.29
N ALA A 469 -2.68 -5.31 4.43
CA ALA A 469 -3.27 -5.77 5.68
C ALA A 469 -4.23 -4.73 6.27
N PHE A 470 -3.80 -3.48 6.40
CA PHE A 470 -4.63 -2.36 6.86
C PHE A 470 -5.91 -2.22 6.03
N ARG A 471 -5.79 -2.19 4.70
CA ARG A 471 -6.91 -2.16 3.75
C ARG A 471 -7.89 -3.32 3.95
N GLY A 472 -7.37 -4.51 4.27
CA GLY A 472 -8.20 -5.67 4.56
C GLY A 472 -9.13 -5.47 5.76
N GLY A 473 -8.68 -4.69 6.75
CA GLY A 473 -9.52 -4.30 7.88
C GLY A 473 -10.48 -3.16 7.55
N VAL A 474 -10.00 -2.16 6.81
CA VAL A 474 -10.83 -1.03 6.36
C VAL A 474 -12.05 -1.52 5.56
N ALA A 475 -11.84 -2.46 4.65
CA ALA A 475 -12.89 -3.04 3.82
C ALA A 475 -13.67 -4.20 4.50
N GLY A 476 -13.23 -4.62 5.70
CA GLY A 476 -13.69 -5.87 6.32
C GLY A 476 -14.13 -5.69 7.76
N ASP A 477 -13.94 -6.75 8.54
CA ASP A 477 -14.25 -6.78 9.96
C ASP A 477 -13.13 -7.49 10.75
N MET A 478 -13.27 -7.49 12.08
CA MET A 478 -12.31 -8.14 12.96
C MET A 478 -12.16 -9.64 12.66
N GLY A 479 -13.26 -10.34 12.37
CA GLY A 479 -13.26 -11.77 12.07
C GLY A 479 -12.42 -12.08 10.82
N GLY A 480 -12.57 -11.25 9.79
CA GLY A 480 -11.74 -11.27 8.59
C GLY A 480 -10.25 -11.13 8.91
N CYS A 481 -9.86 -10.17 9.76
CA CYS A 481 -8.47 -9.99 10.17
C CYS A 481 -7.88 -11.23 10.88
N TYR A 482 -8.64 -11.85 11.79
CA TYR A 482 -8.19 -13.05 12.48
C TYR A 482 -8.11 -14.26 11.55
N SER A 483 -9.05 -14.40 10.61
CA SER A 483 -9.01 -15.47 9.62
C SER A 483 -7.87 -15.30 8.63
N ARG A 484 -7.55 -14.06 8.25
CA ARG A 484 -6.51 -13.73 7.28
C ARG A 484 -5.11 -13.97 7.85
N TYR A 485 -4.93 -13.70 9.14
CA TYR A 485 -3.66 -13.80 9.86
C TYR A 485 -3.84 -14.64 11.14
N PRO A 486 -3.85 -15.98 11.08
CA PRO A 486 -4.26 -16.83 12.20
C PRO A 486 -3.19 -17.10 13.27
N SER A 487 -1.88 -17.08 12.96
CA SER A 487 -0.81 -17.35 13.95
C SER A 487 0.54 -16.81 13.49
#